data_AF-A0A2V5PRD0-F1
#
_entry.id   AF-A0A2V5PRD0-F1
#
_cell.length_a   1.000
_cell.length_b   1.000
_cell.length_c   1.000
_cell.angle_alpha   90.00
_cell.angle_beta   90.00
_cell.angle_gamma   90.00
#
_symmetry.space_group_name_H-M   'P 1'
#
loop_
_entity.id
_entity.type
_entity.pdbx_description
1 polymer ?
#
loop_
_entity_poly.entity_id
_entity_poly.type
_entity_poly.pdbx_seq_one_letter_code
_entity_poly.pdbx_strand_id
1 'polypeptide(L)'
;RSFRNKALNYRRSLWRRLSRELESHRWFERTAGETLHERAAMRCLAQLPAEQREVIVLKIWHEYTFDKIGELLELSPNTAAGRYRYGLQKLRACLNGEYYESLESTGETTALLDAAGTVADP
;
A
#
# COMPACT_ATOMS: atom_id res chain seq x y z
N ARG A 1 22.26 9.35 -21.44
CA ARG A 1 21.58 8.35 -20.58
C ARG A 1 20.10 8.75 -20.38
N SER A 2 19.22 8.58 -21.38
CA SER A 2 17.84 9.15 -21.38
C SER A 2 16.70 8.11 -21.42
N PHE A 3 17.00 6.83 -21.69
CA PHE A 3 15.95 5.81 -21.85
C PHE A 3 15.35 5.27 -20.53
N ARG A 4 16.08 5.37 -19.41
CA ARG A 4 15.60 4.92 -18.08
C ARG A 4 14.41 5.75 -17.58
N ASN A 5 14.42 7.06 -17.80
CA ASN A 5 13.39 7.96 -17.27
C ASN A 5 12.04 7.85 -18.01
N LYS A 6 12.05 7.46 -19.30
CA LYS A 6 10.80 7.27 -20.08
C LYS A 6 10.04 6.01 -19.66
N ALA A 7 10.74 4.90 -19.42
CA ALA A 7 10.14 3.65 -18.95
C ALA A 7 9.59 3.80 -17.52
N LEU A 8 10.30 4.52 -16.65
CA LEU A 8 9.89 4.82 -15.27
C LEU A 8 8.63 5.70 -15.22
N ASN A 9 8.53 6.72 -16.09
CA ASN A 9 7.34 7.56 -16.18
C ASN A 9 6.09 6.80 -16.66
N TYR A 10 6.25 5.87 -17.61
CA TYR A 10 5.14 5.02 -18.08
C TYR A 10 4.63 4.09 -16.97
N ARG A 11 5.54 3.57 -16.14
CA ARG A 11 5.22 2.69 -15.01
C ARG A 11 4.55 3.44 -13.85
N ARG A 12 4.99 4.68 -13.55
CA ARG A 12 4.28 5.58 -12.61
C ARG A 12 2.91 6.03 -13.10
N SER A 13 2.72 6.22 -14.41
CA SER A 13 1.38 6.56 -14.94
C SER A 13 0.45 5.36 -14.95
N LEU A 14 0.98 4.16 -15.23
CA LEU A 14 0.23 2.91 -15.13
C LEU A 14 -0.21 2.67 -13.70
N TRP A 15 0.66 2.91 -12.71
CA TRP A 15 0.29 2.82 -11.30
C TRP A 15 -0.68 3.93 -10.88
N ARG A 16 -0.46 5.22 -11.18
CA ARG A 16 -1.49 6.24 -10.92
C ARG A 16 -2.85 5.95 -11.58
N ARG A 17 -2.86 5.17 -12.67
CA ARG A 17 -4.09 4.68 -13.29
C ARG A 17 -4.67 3.48 -12.53
N LEU A 18 -3.84 2.51 -12.14
CA LEU A 18 -4.21 1.39 -11.26
C LEU A 18 -4.65 1.81 -9.86
N SER A 19 -3.98 2.75 -9.18
CA SER A 19 -4.42 3.33 -7.91
C SER A 19 -5.75 4.04 -8.09
N ARG A 20 -5.95 4.77 -9.21
CA ARG A 20 -7.27 5.32 -9.54
C ARG A 20 -8.30 4.25 -9.84
N GLU A 21 -7.93 3.10 -10.40
CA GLU A 21 -8.86 1.98 -10.64
C GLU A 21 -9.16 1.17 -9.35
N LEU A 22 -8.17 1.04 -8.47
CA LEU A 22 -8.29 0.48 -7.12
C LEU A 22 -9.11 1.40 -6.21
N GLU A 23 -8.96 2.72 -6.35
CA GLU A 23 -9.83 3.73 -5.74
C GLU A 23 -11.17 3.85 -6.47
N SER A 24 -11.25 3.53 -7.77
CA SER A 24 -12.52 3.51 -8.53
C SER A 24 -13.31 2.23 -8.24
N HIS A 25 -13.36 1.79 -6.98
CA HIS A 25 -14.36 0.88 -6.42
C HIS A 25 -14.47 -0.52 -7.03
N ARG A 26 -14.02 -0.82 -8.25
CA ARG A 26 -14.21 -2.08 -8.97
C ARG A 26 -13.48 -3.26 -8.36
N TRP A 27 -12.32 -3.02 -7.77
CA TRP A 27 -11.60 -4.06 -7.03
C TRP A 27 -12.30 -4.41 -5.71
N PHE A 28 -13.08 -3.48 -5.14
CA PHE A 28 -13.86 -3.65 -3.91
C PHE A 28 -15.37 -3.79 -4.17
N GLU A 29 -15.77 -3.89 -5.45
CA GLU A 29 -17.13 -4.10 -5.85
C GLU A 29 -17.51 -5.55 -5.56
N ARG A 30 -18.74 -5.73 -5.09
CA ARG A 30 -19.25 -7.03 -4.69
C ARG A 30 -19.28 -7.99 -5.89
N THR A 31 -18.56 -9.08 -5.78
CA THR A 31 -18.70 -10.23 -6.69
C THR A 31 -19.82 -11.16 -6.21
N ALA A 32 -20.61 -11.70 -7.14
CA ALA A 32 -21.61 -12.71 -6.82
C ALA A 32 -20.90 -13.97 -6.27
N GLY A 33 -21.27 -14.41 -5.07
CA GLY A 33 -20.69 -15.60 -4.43
C GLY A 33 -19.70 -15.34 -3.29
N GLU A 34 -19.34 -14.08 -3.01
CA GLU A 34 -18.46 -13.77 -1.86
C GLU A 34 -19.08 -14.20 -0.52
N THR A 35 -18.23 -14.73 0.36
CA THR A 35 -18.54 -15.03 1.75
C THR A 35 -18.60 -13.75 2.60
N LEU A 36 -19.16 -13.84 3.81
CA LEU A 36 -19.17 -12.73 4.77
C LEU A 36 -17.74 -12.30 5.17
N HIS A 37 -16.83 -13.27 5.29
CA HIS A 37 -15.44 -13.04 5.66
C HIS A 37 -14.66 -12.33 4.55
N GLU A 38 -14.82 -12.75 3.29
CA GLU A 38 -14.22 -12.06 2.13
C GLU A 38 -14.73 -10.61 2.06
N ARG A 39 -16.03 -10.39 2.25
CA ARG A 39 -16.59 -9.03 2.30
C ARG A 39 -15.98 -8.19 3.43
N ALA A 40 -15.79 -8.77 4.61
CA ALA A 40 -15.17 -8.05 5.72
C ALA A 40 -13.70 -7.70 5.42
N ALA A 41 -12.94 -8.64 4.85
CA ALA A 41 -11.56 -8.42 4.44
C ALA A 41 -11.45 -7.30 3.39
N MET A 42 -12.32 -7.30 2.38
CA MET A 42 -12.34 -6.26 1.35
C MET A 42 -12.68 -4.89 1.92
N ARG A 43 -13.68 -4.78 2.82
CA ARG A 43 -13.98 -3.52 3.52
C ARG A 43 -12.83 -3.04 4.40
N CYS A 44 -12.15 -3.94 5.11
CA CYS A 44 -11.02 -3.57 5.96
C CYS A 44 -9.81 -3.12 5.13
N LEU A 45 -9.53 -3.80 4.03
CA LEU A 45 -8.45 -3.43 3.10
C LEU A 45 -8.69 -2.05 2.47
N ALA A 46 -9.94 -1.73 2.10
CA ALA A 46 -10.34 -0.43 1.56
C ALA A 46 -10.15 0.73 2.56
N GLN A 47 -10.27 0.47 3.87
CA GLN A 47 -10.11 1.48 4.93
C GLN A 47 -8.65 1.77 5.30
N LEU A 48 -7.70 0.94 4.86
CA LEU A 48 -6.28 1.20 5.13
C LEU A 48 -5.80 2.49 4.44
N PRO A 49 -4.74 3.14 4.95
CA PRO A 49 -3.99 4.13 4.19
C PRO A 49 -3.56 3.56 2.84
N ALA A 50 -3.68 4.36 1.77
CA ALA A 50 -3.41 3.91 0.40
C ALA A 50 -2.02 3.26 0.27
N GLU A 51 -1.00 3.88 0.84
CA GLU A 51 0.38 3.40 0.82
C GLU A 51 0.57 2.01 1.46
N GLN A 52 -0.22 1.68 2.47
CA GLN A 52 -0.16 0.38 3.15
C GLN A 52 -0.93 -0.67 2.36
N ARG A 53 -2.12 -0.31 1.86
CA ARG A 53 -2.93 -1.15 0.99
C ARG A 53 -2.15 -1.54 -0.27
N GLU A 54 -1.47 -0.59 -0.92
CA GLU A 54 -0.72 -0.82 -2.15
C GLU A 54 0.36 -1.88 -1.98
N VAL A 55 1.16 -1.77 -0.90
CA VAL A 55 2.20 -2.76 -0.62
C VAL A 55 1.59 -4.14 -0.34
N ILE A 56 0.47 -4.21 0.38
CA ILE A 56 -0.23 -5.48 0.63
C ILE A 56 -0.70 -6.12 -0.67
N VAL A 57 -1.36 -5.35 -1.54
CA VAL A 57 -1.88 -5.84 -2.82
C VAL A 57 -0.74 -6.40 -3.68
N LEU A 58 0.34 -5.63 -3.84
CA LEU A 58 1.51 -6.07 -4.59
C LEU A 58 2.18 -7.31 -4.00
N LYS A 59 2.21 -7.40 -2.67
CA LYS A 59 2.88 -8.51 -1.98
C LYS A 59 2.09 -9.82 -2.09
N ILE A 60 0.76 -9.76 -1.98
CA ILE A 60 -0.10 -10.95 -1.91
C ILE A 60 -0.63 -11.35 -3.29
N TRP A 61 -1.18 -10.42 -4.08
CA TRP A 61 -1.80 -10.74 -5.37
C TRP A 61 -0.81 -10.84 -6.52
N HIS A 62 0.31 -10.11 -6.43
CA HIS A 62 1.36 -10.12 -7.46
C HIS A 62 2.64 -10.81 -7.02
N GLU A 63 2.67 -11.36 -5.79
CA GLU A 63 3.78 -12.12 -5.22
C GLU A 63 5.16 -11.44 -5.30
N TYR A 64 5.18 -10.10 -5.36
CA TYR A 64 6.43 -9.37 -5.51
C TYR A 64 7.31 -9.40 -4.24
N THR A 65 8.62 -9.34 -4.44
CA THR A 65 9.58 -9.13 -3.35
C THR A 65 9.55 -7.68 -2.88
N PHE A 66 10.01 -7.40 -1.66
CA PHE A 66 10.10 -6.02 -1.18
C PHE A 66 11.06 -5.18 -2.01
N ASP A 67 12.10 -5.79 -2.58
CA ASP A 67 12.98 -5.11 -3.54
C ASP A 67 12.22 -4.67 -4.79
N LYS A 68 11.40 -5.57 -5.35
CA LYS A 68 10.61 -5.25 -6.53
C LYS A 68 9.54 -4.21 -6.23
N ILE A 69 8.91 -4.30 -5.06
CA ILE A 69 7.93 -3.31 -4.60
C ILE A 69 8.59 -1.95 -4.39
N GLY A 70 9.77 -1.90 -3.76
CA GLY A 70 10.56 -0.68 -3.61
C GLY A 70 10.92 -0.05 -4.96
N GLU A 71 11.30 -0.85 -5.95
CA GLU A 71 11.54 -0.38 -7.32
C GLU A 71 10.27 0.15 -8.02
N LEU A 72 9.11 -0.45 -7.74
CA LEU A 72 7.82 -0.07 -8.34
C LEU A 72 7.24 1.20 -7.73
N LEU A 73 7.36 1.35 -6.41
CA LEU A 73 6.79 2.46 -5.63
C LEU A 73 7.80 3.55 -5.27
N GLU A 74 9.07 3.38 -5.66
CA GLU A 74 10.18 4.29 -5.36
C GLU A 74 10.44 4.48 -3.87
N LEU A 75 10.42 3.35 -3.18
CA LEU A 75 10.68 3.23 -1.76
C LEU A 75 11.93 2.40 -1.55
N SER A 76 12.57 2.54 -0.38
CA SER A 76 13.51 1.51 0.05
C SER A 76 12.76 0.18 0.28
N PRO A 77 13.40 -0.98 0.05
CA PRO A 77 12.78 -2.28 0.37
C PRO A 77 12.33 -2.36 1.84
N ASN A 78 13.06 -1.70 2.74
CA ASN A 78 12.72 -1.62 4.17
C ASN A 78 11.48 -0.76 4.44
N THR A 79 11.31 0.35 3.71
CA THR A 79 10.10 1.19 3.79
C THR A 79 8.88 0.40 3.31
N ALA A 80 9.01 -0.33 2.20
CA ALA A 80 7.95 -1.24 1.73
C ALA A 80 7.63 -2.32 2.77
N ALA A 81 8.63 -3.00 3.33
CA ALA A 81 8.43 -4.00 4.38
C ALA A 81 7.77 -3.42 5.64
N GLY A 82 8.12 -2.18 6.01
CA GLY A 82 7.47 -1.44 7.09
C GLY A 82 5.98 -1.20 6.81
N ARG A 83 5.67 -0.60 5.65
CA ARG A 83 4.28 -0.34 5.22
C ARG A 83 3.45 -1.63 5.16
N TYR A 84 4.04 -2.73 4.69
CA TYR A 84 3.41 -4.06 4.72
C TYR A 84 3.06 -4.50 6.14
N ARG A 85 4.03 -4.47 7.06
CA ARG A 85 3.87 -4.90 8.45
C ARG A 85 2.77 -4.11 9.17
N TYR A 86 2.80 -2.78 9.07
CA TYR A 86 1.78 -1.93 9.70
C TYR A 86 0.42 -2.08 9.05
N GLY A 87 0.37 -2.23 7.73
CA GLY A 87 -0.87 -2.52 7.01
C GLY A 87 -1.51 -3.82 7.49
N LEU A 88 -0.73 -4.90 7.65
CA LEU A 88 -1.25 -6.17 8.17
C LEU A 88 -1.73 -6.08 9.62
N GLN A 89 -1.04 -5.34 10.48
CA GLN A 89 -1.51 -5.10 11.86
C GLN A 89 -2.87 -4.41 11.85
N LYS A 90 -3.04 -3.35 11.06
CA LYS A 90 -4.30 -2.64 10.93
C LYS A 90 -5.41 -3.50 10.31
N LEU A 91 -5.08 -4.32 9.30
CA LEU A 91 -6.02 -5.23 8.68
C LEU A 91 -6.54 -6.26 9.70
N ARG A 92 -5.64 -6.81 10.54
CA ARG A 92 -5.99 -7.74 11.61
C ARG A 92 -6.90 -7.08 12.66
N ALA A 93 -6.54 -5.89 13.13
CA ALA A 93 -7.36 -5.14 14.09
C ALA A 93 -8.78 -4.85 13.53
N CYS A 94 -8.87 -4.46 12.25
CA CYS A 94 -10.17 -4.23 11.62
C CYS A 94 -11.02 -5.50 11.52
N LEU A 95 -10.41 -6.63 11.15
CA LEU A 95 -11.10 -7.92 11.06
C LEU A 95 -11.57 -8.45 12.43
N ASN A 96 -10.86 -8.11 13.50
CA ASN A 96 -11.22 -8.45 14.87
C ASN A 96 -12.25 -7.49 15.49
N GLY A 97 -12.62 -6.40 14.82
CA GLY A 97 -13.53 -5.39 15.36
C GLY A 97 -12.91 -4.47 16.43
N GLU A 98 -11.57 -4.38 16.50
CA GLU A 98 -10.81 -3.61 17.50
C GLU A 98 -10.65 -2.11 17.10
N TYR A 99 -11.41 -1.64 16.11
CA TYR A 99 -11.22 -0.34 15.47
C TYR A 99 -12.06 0.76 16.14
N TYR A 100 -11.50 1.49 17.12
CA TYR A 100 -12.09 2.78 17.52
C TYR A 100 -11.11 3.91 17.88
N GLU A 101 -9.82 3.68 18.19
CA GLU A 101 -8.98 4.79 18.72
C GLU A 101 -7.59 4.99 18.05
N SER A 102 -7.06 4.03 17.30
CA SER A 102 -5.63 4.06 16.92
C SER A 102 -5.28 4.83 15.64
N LEU A 103 -6.24 5.26 14.82
CA LEU A 103 -5.94 5.79 13.48
C LEU A 103 -5.62 7.29 13.40
N GLU A 104 -6.03 8.08 14.38
CA GLU A 104 -5.80 9.53 14.34
C GLU A 104 -4.36 9.92 14.77
N SER A 105 -3.70 9.10 15.59
CA SER A 105 -2.40 9.47 16.20
C SER A 105 -1.17 9.04 15.40
N THR A 106 -1.24 8.05 14.50
CA THR A 106 -0.05 7.47 13.84
C THR A 106 0.18 7.92 12.40
N GLY A 107 -0.63 8.84 11.87
CA GLY A 107 -0.43 9.42 10.53
C GLY A 107 0.77 10.37 10.46
N GLU A 108 1.18 10.95 11.58
CA GLU A 108 2.30 11.90 11.64
C GLU A 108 3.68 11.22 11.64
N THR A 109 3.80 10.00 12.17
CA THR A 109 5.11 9.35 12.33
C THR A 109 5.63 8.72 11.04
N THR A 110 4.76 8.31 10.13
CA THR A 110 5.17 7.78 8.81
C THR A 110 5.71 8.88 7.91
N ALA A 111 5.11 10.08 7.95
CA ALA A 111 5.64 11.24 7.24
C ALA A 111 7.00 11.70 7.81
N LEU A 112 7.17 11.61 9.14
CA LEU A 112 8.41 12.00 9.81
C LEU A 112 9.60 11.07 9.46
N LEU A 113 9.35 9.76 9.33
CA LEU A 113 10.38 8.79 8.96
C LEU A 113 10.78 8.89 7.47
N ASP A 114 9.87 9.32 6.59
CA ASP A 114 10.16 9.54 5.17
C ASP A 114 11.03 10.81 4.93
N ALA A 115 11.05 11.77 5.87
CA ALA A 115 11.87 12.99 5.77
C ALA A 115 13.35 12.78 6.16
N ALA A 116 13.68 11.73 6.92
CA ALA A 116 15.01 11.55 7.52
C ALA A 116 16.07 10.89 6.59
N GLY A 117 15.72 10.59 5.32
CA GLY A 117 16.60 9.86 4.40
C GLY A 117 17.54 10.69 3.51
N THR A 118 17.58 12.02 3.62
CA THR A 118 18.35 12.88 2.70
C THR A 118 19.49 13.65 3.39
N VAL A 119 20.36 12.94 4.10
CA VAL A 119 21.70 13.49 4.43
C VAL A 119 22.74 12.65 3.71
N ALA A 120 23.12 13.12 2.53
CA ALA A 120 24.30 12.66 1.82
C ALA A 120 25.51 13.39 2.42
N ASP A 121 26.44 12.63 3.01
CA ASP A 121 27.76 13.11 3.41
C ASP A 121 28.63 13.40 2.17
N PRO A 122 29.42 14.49 2.17
CA PRO A 122 30.54 14.68 1.24
C PRO A 122 31.80 13.91 1.65
#